data_AF-A0A011PCW2-F1
#
_entry.id   AF-A0A011PCW2-F1
#
_cell.length_a   1.000
_cell.length_b   1.000
_cell.length_c   1.000
_cell.angle_alpha   90.00
_cell.angle_beta   90.00
_cell.angle_gamma   90.00
#
_symmetry.space_group_name_H-M   'P 1'
#
loop_
_entity.id
_entity.type
_entity.pdbx_description
1 polymer ?
#
loop_
_entity_poly.entity_id
_entity_poly.type
_entity_poly.pdbx_seq_one_letter_code
_entity_poly.pdbx_strand_id
1 'polypeptide(L)' 'MAKRFLRRSVDRNLLRRLAREEFRLLRASLSSTDLVLRLAVKPTALDRQAMAQEIRRLLRKLISPQP' A
#
# COMPACT_ATOMS: atom_id res chain seq x y z
N MET A 1 1.85 10.13 5.63
CA MET A 1 3.00 9.20 5.79
C MET A 1 3.95 9.75 6.85
N ALA A 2 3.99 9.14 8.03
CA ALA A 2 4.73 9.68 9.16
C ALA A 2 6.26 9.66 8.90
N LYS A 3 6.91 10.82 9.03
CA LYS A 3 8.37 10.98 8.92
C LYS A 3 9.15 10.03 9.84
N ARG A 4 8.52 9.61 10.95
CA ARG A 4 9.08 8.66 11.94
C ARG A 4 9.45 7.30 11.34
N PHE A 5 8.69 6.81 10.36
CA PHE A 5 8.87 5.47 9.80
C PHE A 5 9.71 5.47 8.53
N LEU A 6 9.66 6.54 7.72
CA LEU A 6 10.49 6.70 6.53
C LEU A 6 11.08 8.11 6.51
N ARG A 7 12.39 8.22 6.78
CA ARG A 7 13.09 9.50 6.89
C ARG A 7 13.27 10.16 5.52
N ARG A 8 13.62 9.38 4.48
CA ARG A 8 13.84 9.88 3.13
C ARG A 8 12.50 10.20 2.44
N SER A 9 12.44 11.34 1.74
CA SER A 9 11.26 11.73 0.96
C SER A 9 11.03 10.83 -0.25
N VAL A 10 12.11 10.38 -0.90
CA VAL A 10 12.08 9.45 -2.04
C VAL A 10 11.38 8.14 -1.68
N ASP A 11 11.73 7.56 -0.53
CA ASP A 11 11.11 6.34 0.00
C ASP A 11 9.62 6.50 0.27
N ARG A 12 9.23 7.64 0.85
CA ARG A 12 7.81 7.99 1.07
C ARG A 12 7.06 8.21 -0.24
N ASN A 13 7.72 8.73 -1.27
CA ASN A 13 7.13 8.92 -2.60
C ASN A 13 6.96 7.58 -3.31
N LEU A 14 7.95 6.70 -3.20
CA LEU A 14 7.91 5.35 -3.73
C LEU A 14 6.70 4.58 -3.16
N LEU A 15 6.55 4.58 -1.82
CA LEU A 15 5.42 3.92 -1.19
C LEU A 15 4.07 4.46 -1.67
N ARG A 16 3.96 5.79 -1.81
CA ARG A 16 2.75 6.44 -2.36
C ARG A 16 2.48 6.07 -3.81
N ARG A 17 3.53 5.93 -4.63
CA ARG A 17 3.42 5.50 -6.03
C ARG A 17 2.90 4.08 -6.13
N LEU A 18 3.57 3.13 -5.45
CA LEU A 18 3.16 1.72 -5.40
C LEU A 18 1.71 1.57 -4.91
N ALA A 19 1.34 2.27 -3.83
CA ALA A 19 -0.02 2.24 -3.30
C ALA A 19 -1.08 2.67 -4.32
N ARG A 20 -0.82 3.77 -5.04
CA ARG A 20 -1.75 4.30 -6.05
C ARG A 20 -1.80 3.43 -7.29
N GLU A 21 -0.69 2.82 -7.66
CA GLU A 21 -0.59 1.92 -8.81
C GLU A 21 -1.39 0.65 -8.56
N GLU A 22 -1.14 -0.06 -7.45
CA GLU A 22 -1.88 -1.28 -7.10
C GLU A 22 -3.38 -1.00 -6.89
N PHE A 23 -3.73 0.13 -6.26
CA PHE A 23 -5.14 0.54 -6.14
C PHE A 23 -5.78 0.77 -7.50
N ARG A 24 -5.09 1.44 -8.43
CA ARG A 24 -5.61 1.68 -9.79
C ARG A 24 -5.84 0.38 -10.55
N LEU A 25 -4.90 -0.56 -10.46
CA LEU A 25 -5.00 -1.87 -11.11
C LEU A 25 -6.17 -2.70 -10.57
N LEU A 26 -6.49 -2.57 -9.28
CA LEU A 26 -7.57 -3.32 -8.63
C LEU A 26 -8.89 -2.53 -8.49
N ARG A 27 -8.93 -1.27 -8.94
CA ARG A 27 -10.05 -0.34 -8.70
C ARG A 27 -11.39 -0.88 -9.18
N ALA A 28 -11.41 -1.57 -10.32
CA ALA A 28 -12.63 -2.12 -10.90
C ALA A 28 -13.27 -3.22 -10.04
N SER A 29 -12.47 -3.91 -9.22
CA SER A 29 -12.94 -4.99 -8.34
C SER A 29 -13.17 -4.55 -6.89
N LEU A 30 -12.74 -3.33 -6.53
CA LEU A 30 -12.92 -2.77 -5.19
C LEU A 30 -14.28 -2.09 -5.06
N SER A 31 -14.90 -2.24 -3.89
CA SER A 31 -16.10 -1.47 -3.53
C SER A 31 -15.81 0.03 -3.45
N SER A 32 -16.83 0.85 -3.69
CA SER A 32 -16.74 2.31 -3.58
C SER A 32 -16.68 2.74 -2.12
N THR A 33 -15.50 2.63 -1.52
CA THR A 33 -15.23 3.00 -0.12
C THR A 33 -13.94 3.82 -0.02
N ASP A 34 -13.86 4.66 1.01
CA ASP A 34 -12.67 5.44 1.30
C ASP A 34 -11.63 4.58 2.03
N LEU A 35 -10.42 4.48 1.46
CA LEU A 35 -9.33 3.70 2.01
C LEU A 35 -8.16 4.58 2.45
N VAL A 36 -7.69 4.38 3.68
CA VAL A 36 -6.52 5.07 4.23
C VAL A 36 -5.38 4.08 4.44
N LEU A 37 -4.35 4.14 3.59
CA LEU A 37 -3.14 3.33 3.74
C LEU A 37 -2.18 3.97 4.77
N ARG A 38 -1.87 3.24 5.84
CA ARG A 38 -0.93 3.66 6.89
C ARG A 38 0.25 2.70 6.97
N LEU A 39 1.45 3.26 7.09
CA LEU A 39 2.64 2.48 7.44
C LEU A 39 2.64 2.25 8.96
N ALA A 40 2.41 1.00 9.39
CA ALA A 40 2.29 0.63 10.79
C ALA A 40 3.65 0.41 11.48
N VAL A 41 4.62 -0.14 10.76
CA VAL A 41 5.95 -0.50 11.27
C VAL A 41 7.03 0.11 10.38
N LYS A 42 8.17 0.47 10.98
CA LYS A 42 9.35 0.92 10.23
C LYS A 42 9.93 -0.27 9.45
N PRO A 43 9.99 -0.23 8.11
CA PRO A 43 10.61 -1.31 7.36
C PRO A 43 12.13 -1.31 7.60
N THR A 44 12.70 -2.50 7.79
CA THR A 44 14.15 -2.71 7.95
C THR A 44 14.88 -2.42 6.64
N ALA A 45 14.30 -2.85 5.52
CA ALA A 45 14.72 -2.54 4.16
C ALA A 45 13.49 -2.25 3.29
N LEU A 46 13.67 -1.38 2.29
CA LEU A 46 12.64 -1.05 1.31
C LEU A 46 12.83 -1.88 0.05
N ASP A 47 12.24 -3.07 0.06
CA ASP A 47 12.08 -3.87 -1.15
C ASP A 47 10.80 -3.43 -1.88
N ARG A 48 10.97 -2.97 -3.13
CA ARG A 48 9.87 -2.49 -3.97
C ARG A 48 8.86 -3.57 -4.27
N GLN A 49 9.33 -4.76 -4.62
CA GLN A 49 8.48 -5.87 -5.02
C GLN A 49 7.73 -6.41 -3.81
N ALA A 50 8.41 -6.58 -2.68
CA ALA A 50 7.76 -7.03 -1.45
C ALA A 50 6.67 -6.05 -0.99
N MET A 51 6.94 -4.73 -1.06
CA MET A 51 5.96 -3.71 -0.69
C MET A 51 4.75 -3.70 -1.64
N ALA A 52 4.97 -3.82 -2.95
CA ALA A 52 3.88 -3.88 -3.93
C ALA A 52 3.01 -5.12 -3.70
N GLN A 53 3.64 -6.29 -3.49
CA GLN A 53 2.93 -7.54 -3.19
C GLN A 53 2.12 -7.44 -1.90
N GLU A 54 2.67 -6.84 -0.85
CA GLU A 54 1.96 -6.65 0.42
C GLU A 54 0.76 -5.73 0.27
N ILE A 55 0.90 -4.60 -0.44
CA ILE A 55 -0.23 -3.69 -0.73
C ILE A 55 -1.31 -4.42 -1.53
N ARG A 56 -0.92 -5.14 -2.58
CA ARG A 56 -1.84 -5.92 -3.42
C ARG A 56 -2.59 -6.96 -2.60
N ARG A 57 -1.90 -7.64 -1.67
CA ARG A 57 -2.49 -8.61 -0.75
C ARG A 57 -3.55 -7.96 0.14
N LEU A 58 -3.26 -6.79 0.71
CA LEU A 58 -4.21 -6.05 1.54
C LEU A 58 -5.46 -5.63 0.74
N LEU A 59 -5.28 -5.11 -0.47
CA LEU A 59 -6.40 -4.72 -1.33
C LEU A 59 -7.26 -5.92 -1.75
N ARG A 60 -6.64 -7.07 -2.05
CA ARG A 60 -7.38 -8.30 -2.40
C ARG A 60 -8.30 -8.80 -1.28
N LYS A 61 -7.92 -8.62 -0.02
CA LYS A 61 -8.78 -8.94 1.14
C LYS A 61 -10.08 -8.12 1.17
N LEU A 62 -10.08 -6.95 0.51
CA LEU A 62 -11.26 -6.09 0.41
C LEU A 62 -12.16 -6.45 -0.79
N ILE A 63 -11.63 -7.17 -1.79
CA ILE A 63 -12.38 -7.61 -2.98
C ILE A 63 -13.21 -8.86 -2.65
N SER A 64 -12.61 -9.80 -1.94
CA SER A 64 -13.29 -10.97 -1.42
C SER A 64 -13.10 -10.94 0.10
N PRO A 65 -14.07 -10.40 0.85
CA PRO A 65 -14.10 -10.66 2.28
C PRO A 65 -14.24 -12.18 2.40
N GLN A 66 -13.18 -12.87 2.81
CA GLN A 66 -13.31 -14.27 3.18
C GLN A 66 -14.39 -14.35 4.28
N PRO A 67 -15.36 -15.27 4.17
CA PRO A 67 -16.36 -15.49 5.21
C PRO A 67 -15.72 -15.90 6.54
#